data_AF-A0AA43RL59-F1
#
_entry.id   AF-A0AA43RL59-F1
#
_cell.length_a   1.000
_cell.length_b   1.000
_cell.length_c   1.000
_cell.angle_alpha   90.00
_cell.angle_beta   90.00
_cell.angle_gamma   90.00
#
_symmetry.space_group_name_H-M   'P 1'
#
loop_
_entity.id
_entity.type
_entity.pdbx_description
1 polymer ?
#
loop_
_entity_poly.entity_id
_entity_poly.type
_entity_poly.pdbx_seq_one_letter_code
_entity_poly.pdbx_strand_id
1 'polypeptide(L)' 'MKIGILTFHYACNYGAMLQTYATQELLRSMGHDVRVVDYRNKSVEDGYAAWNFKKDLLKTLPRA' A
#
# COMPACT_ATOMS: atom_id res chain seq x y z
N MET A 1 -18.23 9.64 16.24
CA MET A 1 -18.39 8.18 16.03
C MET A 1 -17.01 7.54 15.91
N LYS A 2 -16.90 6.22 16.11
CA LYS A 2 -15.65 5.48 15.87
C LYS A 2 -15.63 4.94 14.44
N ILE A 3 -14.55 5.17 13.70
CA ILE A 3 -14.39 4.76 12.30
C ILE A 3 -13.07 3.99 12.13
N GLY A 4 -13.14 2.79 11.55
CA GLY A 4 -11.97 2.03 11.12
C GLY A 4 -11.80 2.11 9.61
N ILE A 5 -10.63 2.53 9.14
CA ILE A 5 -10.27 2.56 7.71
C ILE A 5 -9.51 1.27 7.40
N LEU A 6 -10.06 0.47 6.49
CA LEU A 6 -9.41 -0.73 5.93
C LEU A 6 -9.13 -0.50 4.45
N THR A 7 -7.86 -0.55 4.07
CA THR A 7 -7.42 -0.34 2.68
C THR A 7 -6.01 -0.91 2.47
N PHE A 8 -5.62 -1.09 1.20
CA PHE A 8 -4.27 -1.50 0.78
C PHE A 8 -3.27 -0.34 0.87
N HIS A 9 -3.19 0.31 2.03
CA HIS A 9 -2.23 1.38 2.29
C HIS A 9 -0.78 0.88 2.35
N TYR A 10 -0.58 -0.40 2.68
CA TYR A 10 0.70 -1.08 2.68
C TYR A 10 1.00 -1.72 1.31
N ALA A 11 1.10 -0.86 0.29
CA ALA A 11 1.45 -1.23 -1.07
C ALA A 11 2.61 -0.34 -1.57
N CYS A 12 3.33 -0.74 -2.62
CA CYS A 12 4.32 0.10 -3.31
C CYS A 12 3.67 1.25 -4.11
N ASN A 13 2.65 1.88 -3.55
CA ASN A 13 1.92 3.01 -4.12
C ASN A 13 1.78 4.10 -3.06
N TYR A 14 2.65 5.11 -3.16
CA TYR A 14 2.61 6.28 -2.28
C TYR A 14 1.28 7.04 -2.34
N GLY A 15 0.58 7.01 -3.49
CA GLY A 15 -0.74 7.61 -3.63
C GLY A 15 -1.79 6.95 -2.72
N ALA A 16 -1.76 5.63 -2.58
CA ALA A 16 -2.66 4.91 -1.67
C ALA A 16 -2.40 5.28 -0.21
N MET A 17 -1.13 5.42 0.19
CA MET A 17 -0.75 5.87 1.53
C MET A 17 -1.24 7.31 1.79
N LEU A 18 -0.98 8.24 0.87
CA LEU A 18 -1.39 9.64 0.98
C LEU A 18 -2.92 9.80 0.99
N GLN A 19 -3.63 9.05 0.16
CA GLN A 19 -5.10 9.03 0.15
C GLN A 19 -5.65 8.54 1.49
N THR A 20 -5.05 7.49 2.06
CA THR A 20 -5.47 6.95 3.37
C THR A 20 -5.29 7.99 4.47
N TYR A 21 -4.15 8.69 4.47
CA TYR A 21 -3.87 9.79 5.40
C TYR A 21 -4.86 10.95 5.22
N ALA A 22 -5.06 11.44 4.00
CA ALA A 22 -5.99 12.53 3.71
C ALA A 22 -7.44 12.18 4.15
N THR A 23 -7.86 10.94 3.92
CA THR A 23 -9.18 10.44 4.34
C THR A 23 -9.30 10.42 5.87
N GLN A 24 -8.26 9.95 6.57
CA GLN A 24 -8.22 9.94 8.02
C GLN A 24 -8.33 11.36 8.60
N GLU A 25 -7.55 12.31 8.08
CA GLU A 25 -7.55 13.69 8.56
C GLU A 25 -8.87 14.41 8.28
N LEU A 26 -9.47 14.18 7.11
CA LEU A 26 -10.80 14.70 6.78
C LEU A 26 -11.84 14.23 7.81
N LEU A 27 -11.92 12.93 8.06
CA LEU A 27 -12.89 12.38 9.01
C LEU A 27 -12.61 12.82 10.46
N ARG A 28 -11.34 12.99 10.84
CA ARG A 28 -10.94 13.57 12.13
C ARG A 28 -11.41 15.02 12.27
N SER A 29 -11.25 15.83 11.22
CA SER A 29 -11.72 17.22 11.21
C SER A 29 -13.25 17.34 11.37
N MET A 30 -14.00 16.29 11.01
CA MET A 30 -15.44 16.17 11.23
C MET A 30 -15.80 15.71 12.66
N GLY A 31 -14.81 15.59 13.57
CA GLY A 31 -15.02 15.22 14.97
C GLY A 31 -15.18 13.72 15.22
N HIS A 32 -14.62 12.87 14.36
CA HIS A 32 -14.66 11.41 14.52
C HIS A 32 -13.35 10.85 15.12
N ASP A 33 -13.46 9.73 15.86
CA ASP A 33 -12.30 8.93 16.28
C ASP A 33 -11.99 7.93 15.18
N VAL A 34 -10.89 8.18 14.45
CA VAL A 34 -10.56 7.46 13.22
C VAL A 34 -9.23 6.75 13.35
N ARG A 35 -9.23 5.45 13.06
CA ARG A 35 -8.05 4.58 13.07
C ARG A 35 -7.89 3.87 11.74
N VAL A 36 -6.65 3.80 11.25
CA VAL A 36 -6.31 2.95 10.10
C VAL A 36 -5.95 1.58 10.63
N VAL A 37 -6.52 0.53 10.04
CA VAL A 37 -6.16 -0.86 10.32
C VAL A 37 -4.90 -1.18 9.54
N ASP A 38 -3.83 -1.59 10.22
CA ASP A 38 -2.57 -2.08 9.60
C ASP A 38 -2.79 -3.45 8.94
N TYR A 39 -3.56 -3.45 7.85
CA TYR A 39 -3.78 -4.60 7.01
C TYR A 39 -2.57 -4.84 6.11
N ARG A 40 -1.99 -6.02 6.26
CA ARG A 40 -0.86 -6.51 5.48
C ARG A 40 -1.24 -7.76 4.73
N ASN A 41 -1.10 -7.73 3.40
CA ASN A 41 -1.37 -8.87 2.54
C ASN A 41 -0.06 -9.54 2.16
N LYS A 42 0.19 -10.72 2.73
CA LYS A 42 1.42 -11.48 2.50
C LYS A 42 1.68 -11.77 1.02
N SER A 43 0.65 -12.11 0.24
CA SER A 43 0.81 -12.37 -1.20
C SER A 43 1.24 -11.14 -1.99
N VAL A 44 0.78 -9.95 -1.59
CA VAL A 44 1.19 -8.68 -2.19
C VAL A 44 2.62 -8.34 -1.77
N GLU A 45 2.95 -8.48 -0.49
CA GLU A 45 4.31 -8.25 0.03
C GLU A 45 5.34 -9.19 -0.61
N ASP A 46 5.02 -10.48 -0.71
CA ASP A 46 5.85 -11.50 -1.35
C ASP A 46 6.05 -11.16 -2.84
N GLY A 47 5.03 -10.61 -3.51
CA GLY A 47 5.13 -10.11 -4.87
C GLY A 47 6.13 -8.96 -5.03
N TYR A 48 6.20 -8.04 -4.08
CA TYR A 48 7.21 -6.98 -4.06
C TYR A 48 8.61 -7.51 -3.77
N ALA A 49 8.74 -8.47 -2.85
CA ALA A 49 10.03 -9.10 -2.52
C ALA A 49 10.58 -9.97 -3.66
N ALA A 50 9.70 -10.56 -4.47
CA ALA A 50 10.07 -11.41 -5.60
C ALA A 50 10.63 -10.62 -6.80
N TRP A 51 10.44 -9.30 -6.85
CA TRP A 51 10.96 -8.49 -7.95
C TRP A 51 12.48 -8.33 -7.83
N ASN A 52 13.20 -9.11 -8.62
CA ASN A 52 14.65 -9.18 -8.54
C ASN A 52 15.20 -8.54 -9.81
N PHE A 53 15.34 -7.21 -9.79
CA PHE A 53 15.63 -6.37 -10.95
C PHE A 53 16.71 -6.95 -11.87
N LYS A 54 17.82 -7.47 -11.32
CA LYS A 54 18.89 -8.11 -12.12
C LYS A 54 18.41 -9.38 -12.84
N LYS A 55 17.69 -10.28 -12.17
CA LYS A 55 17.23 -11.54 -12.77
C LYS A 55 16.12 -11.29 -13.80
N ASP A 56 15.22 -10.35 -13.53
CA ASP A 56 14.08 -10.10 -14.40
C ASP A 56 14.47 -9.24 -15.61
N LEU A 57 15.40 -8.29 -15.46
CA LEU A 57 15.97 -7.54 -16.59
C LEU A 57 16.71 -8.47 -17.56
N LEU A 58 17.51 -9.42 -17.05
CA LEU A 58 18.22 -10.39 -17.91
C LEU A 58 17.28 -11.29 -18.72
N LYS A 59 16.06 -11.57 -18.23
CA LYS A 59 15.04 -12.33 -18.99
C LYS A 59 14.46 -11.53 -20.16
N THR A 60 14.53 -10.19 -20.10
CA THR A 60 14.00 -9.31 -21.15
C THR A 60 15.01 -8.99 -22.24
N LEU A 61 16.30 -9.27 -22.02
CA LEU A 61 17.32 -9.08 -23.04
C LEU A 61 17.22 -10.17 -24.13
N PRO A 62 17.35 -9.82 -25.41
CA PRO A 62 17.41 -10.81 -26.48
C PRO A 62 18.60 -11.74 -26.25
N ARG A 63 18.35 -13.04 -26.31
CA ARG A 63 19.43 -14.04 -26.21
C ARG A 63 20.23 -13.98 -27.51
N ALA A 64 21.53 -13.70 -27.40
CA ALA A 64 22.48 -13.80 -28.49
C ALA A 64 22.68 -15.27 -28.90
#